data_AF-A0A6L7TNR3-F1
#
_entry.id   AF-A0A6L7TNR3-F1
#
_cell.length_a   1.000
_cell.length_b   1.000
_cell.length_c   1.000
_cell.angle_alpha   90.00
_cell.angle_beta   90.00
_cell.angle_gamma   90.00
#
_symmetry.space_group_name_H-M   'P 1'
#
loop_
_entity.id
_entity.type
_entity.pdbx_description
1 polymer ?
#
loop_
_entity_poly.entity_id
_entity_poly.type
_entity_poly.pdbx_seq_one_letter_code
_entity_poly.pdbx_strand_id
1 'polypeptide(L)' 'MARIFVYDDREFPDPNPEMSVEQVKSTLADFYGEIANASVKETARGEDTIFEFQRRVGTKGAPAHS' A
#
# COMPACT_ATOMS: atom_id res chain seq x y z
N MET A 1 -13.69 3.20 12.88
CA MET A 1 -13.41 2.79 11.48
C MET A 1 -12.46 3.78 10.83
N ALA A 2 -11.17 3.58 11.04
CA ALA A 2 -10.11 4.23 10.28
C ALA A 2 -9.61 3.29 9.18
N ARG A 3 -9.15 3.88 8.08
CA ARG A 3 -8.46 3.17 7.01
C ARG A 3 -6.98 3.41 7.20
N ILE A 4 -6.20 2.34 7.21
CA ILE A 4 -4.75 2.42 7.41
C ILE A 4 -4.12 1.85 6.15
N PHE A 5 -3.28 2.64 5.48
CA PHE A 5 -2.57 2.17 4.30
C PHE A 5 -1.18 1.71 4.70
N VAL A 6 -0.77 0.53 4.28
CA VAL A 6 0.55 -0.01 4.60
C VAL A 6 1.33 -0.19 3.32
N TYR A 7 2.54 0.33 3.27
CA TYR A 7 3.40 0.22 2.11
C TYR A 7 4.86 0.20 2.55
N ASP A 8 5.62 -0.81 2.09
CA ASP A 8 7.05 -0.96 2.40
C ASP A 8 7.33 -0.96 3.92
N ASP A 9 6.51 -1.71 4.69
CA ASP A 9 6.53 -1.78 6.16
C ASP A 9 6.18 -0.44 6.88
N ARG A 10 5.75 0.58 6.12
CA ARG A 10 5.32 1.87 6.66
C ARG A 10 3.81 1.99 6.66
N GLU A 11 3.27 2.43 7.79
CA GLU A 11 1.86 2.74 7.95
C GLU A 11 1.62 4.22 7.63
N PHE A 12 0.65 4.46 6.75
CA PHE A 12 0.21 5.77 6.33
C PHE A 12 -1.24 5.97 6.79
N PRO A 13 -1.55 7.09 7.45
CA PRO A 13 -2.93 7.46 7.74
C PRO A 13 -3.66 7.75 6.42
N ASP A 14 -4.96 7.51 6.40
CA ASP A 14 -5.81 7.88 5.27
C ASP A 14 -5.72 9.41 5.03
N PRO A 15 -5.24 9.85 3.84
CA PRO A 15 -5.03 11.26 3.57
C PRO A 15 -6.35 12.01 3.36
N ASN A 16 -7.39 11.33 2.88
CA ASN A 16 -8.71 11.88 2.69
C ASN A 16 -9.77 10.77 2.67
N PRO A 17 -10.64 10.67 3.70
CA PRO A 17 -11.60 9.58 3.83
C PRO A 17 -12.70 9.61 2.76
N GLU A 18 -12.87 10.76 2.07
CA GLU A 18 -13.77 10.89 0.93
C GLU A 18 -13.22 10.22 -0.34
N MET A 19 -11.90 10.00 -0.41
CA MET A 19 -11.26 9.32 -1.53
C MET A 19 -11.44 7.81 -1.43
N SER A 20 -11.61 7.16 -2.57
CA SER A 20 -11.57 5.70 -2.65
C SER A 20 -10.13 5.20 -2.51
N VAL A 21 -9.95 3.95 -2.07
CA VAL A 21 -8.64 3.28 -1.97
C VAL A 21 -7.83 3.40 -3.27
N GLU A 22 -8.48 3.28 -4.42
CA GLU A 22 -7.83 3.43 -5.74
C GLU A 22 -7.34 4.86 -6.00
N GLN A 23 -8.10 5.86 -5.56
CA GLN A 23 -7.68 7.27 -5.68
C GLN A 23 -6.50 7.55 -4.76
N VAL A 24 -6.56 7.07 -3.51
CA VAL A 24 -5.43 7.16 -2.56
C VAL A 24 -4.21 6.46 -3.12
N LYS A 25 -4.37 5.27 -3.72
CA LYS A 25 -3.30 4.55 -4.41
C LYS A 25 -2.70 5.38 -5.54
N SER A 26 -3.53 6.04 -6.36
CA SER A 26 -3.06 6.90 -7.45
C SER A 26 -2.28 8.10 -6.92
N THR A 27 -2.76 8.75 -5.85
CA THR A 27 -2.04 9.86 -5.19
C THR A 27 -0.72 9.39 -4.61
N LEU A 28 -0.70 8.27 -3.89
CA LEU A 28 0.52 7.68 -3.37
C LEU A 28 1.46 7.24 -4.50
N ALA A 29 0.94 6.81 -5.64
CA ALA A 29 1.72 6.47 -6.83
C ALA A 29 2.40 7.69 -7.48
N ASP A 30 1.83 8.89 -7.35
CA ASP A 30 2.45 10.14 -7.82
C ASP A 30 3.76 10.42 -7.05
N PHE A 31 3.77 10.14 -5.74
CA PHE A 31 4.96 10.24 -4.90
C PHE A 31 5.88 9.01 -5.00
N TYR A 32 5.29 7.82 -5.02
CA TYR A 32 5.96 6.52 -5.03
C TYR A 32 5.52 5.72 -6.26
N GLY A 33 6.17 5.96 -7.41
CA GLY A 33 5.79 5.35 -8.69
C GLY A 33 5.66 3.82 -8.70
N GLU A 34 6.30 3.13 -7.76
CA GLU A 34 6.16 1.69 -7.58
C GLU A 34 4.80 1.24 -7.03
N ILE A 35 4.05 2.13 -6.37
CA ILE A 35 2.67 1.87 -5.92
C ILE A 35 1.71 1.79 -7.10
N ALA A 36 1.99 2.45 -8.23
CA ALA A 36 1.12 2.42 -9.41
C ALA A 36 0.75 0.98 -9.84
N ASN A 37 1.74 0.09 -9.81
CA ASN A 37 1.61 -1.32 -10.16
C ASN A 37 1.50 -2.25 -8.94
N ALA A 38 1.41 -1.71 -7.72
CA ALA A 38 1.25 -2.50 -6.52
C ALA A 38 -0.13 -3.17 -6.46
N SER A 39 -0.18 -4.37 -5.89
CA SER A 39 -1.45 -5.02 -5.57
C SER A 39 -1.97 -4.49 -4.23
N VAL A 40 -3.29 -4.33 -4.11
CA VAL A 40 -3.92 -3.88 -2.86
C VAL A 40 -4.44 -5.10 -2.13
N LYS A 41 -4.02 -5.28 -0.89
CA LYS A 41 -4.51 -6.34 -0.01
C LYS A 41 -5.30 -5.71 1.13
N GLU A 42 -6.59 -5.95 1.13
CA GLU A 42 -7.48 -5.52 2.21
C GLU A 42 -7.43 -6.54 3.35
N THR A 43 -7.24 -6.06 4.58
CA THR A 43 -7.25 -6.86 5.81
C THR A 43 -8.06 -6.14 6.87
N ALA A 44 -9.12 -6.78 7.36
CA ALA A 44 -9.88 -6.24 8.49
C ALA A 44 -9.10 -6.46 9.81
N ARG A 45 -8.91 -5.41 10.60
CA ARG A 45 -8.25 -5.44 11.90
C ARG A 45 -9.18 -4.81 12.95
N GLY A 46 -10.06 -5.63 13.53
CA GLY A 46 -11.03 -5.16 14.51
C GLY A 46 -12.02 -4.19 13.89
N GLU A 47 -12.00 -2.94 14.32
CA GLU A 47 -12.83 -1.85 13.78
C GLU A 47 -12.19 -1.09 12.62
N ASP A 48 -10.93 -1.38 12.29
CA ASP A 48 -10.18 -0.67 11.25
C ASP A 48 -9.93 -1.59 10.05
N THR A 49 -9.73 -0.96 8.88
CA THR A 49 -9.39 -1.67 7.65
C THR A 49 -8.00 -1.30 7.21
N ILE A 50 -7.14 -2.31 7.08
CA ILE A 50 -5.77 -2.17 6.60
C ILE A 50 -5.74 -2.45 5.10
N PHE A 51 -5.19 -1.52 4.34
CA PHE A 51 -4.94 -1.62 2.91
C PHE A 51 -3.43 -1.70 2.67
N GLU A 52 -2.92 -2.91 2.49
CA GLU A 52 -1.50 -3.14 2.23
C GLU A 52 -1.23 -3.06 0.71
N PHE A 53 -0.41 -2.10 0.30
CA PHE A 53 0.11 -1.95 -1.06
C PHE A 53 1.35 -2.82 -1.22
N GLN A 54 1.17 -3.99 -1.81
CA GLN A 54 2.25 -4.91 -2.11
C GLN A 54 2.89 -4.52 -3.45
N ARG A 55 4.06 -3.88 -3.39
CA ARG A 55 4.90 -3.60 -4.56
C ARG A 55 5.13 -4.89 -5.33
N ARG A 56 4.82 -4.88 -6.63
CA ARG A 56 5.12 -6.00 -7.52
C ARG A 56 6.61 -5.94 -7.85
N VAL A 57 7.46 -6.36 -6.92
CA VAL A 57 8.88 -6.57 -7.20
C VAL A 57 8.93 -7.74 -8.18
N GLY A 58 9.14 -7.46 -9.46
CA GLY A 58 9.61 -8.49 -10.37
C GLY A 58 10.86 -9.06 -9.74
N THR A 59 10.87 -10.36 -9.46
CA THR A 59 11.99 -11.07 -8.84
C THR A 59 13.25 -10.94 -9.71
N LYS A 60 14.00 -9.87 -9.55
CA LYS A 60 15.37 -9.75 -10.03
C LYS A 60 16.22 -9.17 -8.91
N GLY A 61 16.69 -10.07 -8.05
CA GLY A 61 17.62 -9.74 -6.98
C GLY A 61 17.20 -10.32 -5.64
N ALA A 62 17.23 -11.64 -5.51
CA ALA A 62 17.67 -12.17 -4.23
C ALA A 62 19.16 -11.76 -4.10
N PRO A 63 19.56 -10.97 -3.09
CA PRO A 63 20.98 -10.83 -2.79
C PRO A 63 21.48 -12.20 -2.38
N ALA A 64 22.58 -12.61 -2.99
CA ALA A 64 23.33 -13.80 -2.63
C ALA A 64 23.59 -13.84 -1.12
N HIS A 65 23.22 -14.96 -0.50
CA HIS A 65 23.60 -15.37 0.85
C HIS A 65 23.37 -16.90 0.83
N SER A 66 24.33 -17.80 0.98
CA SER A 66 25.77 -17.77 1.26
C SER A 66 26.38 -19.04 0.67
#